data_AF-A0A2R6QBL4-F1
#
_entry.id   AF-A0A2R6QBL4-F1
#
_cell.length_a   1.000
_cell.length_b   1.000
_cell.length_c   1.000
_cell.angle_alpha   90.00
_cell.angle_beta   90.00
_cell.angle_gamma   90.00
#
_symmetry.space_group_name_H-M   'P 1'
#
loop_
_entity.id
_entity.type
_entity.pdbx_description
1 polymer ?
#
loop_
_entity_poly.entity_id
_entity_poly.type
_entity_poly.pdbx_seq_one_letter_code
_entity_poly.pdbx_strand_id
1 'polypeptide(L)'
;MASSSSSKPNSAIWKGKAKATENDYDDLSPVITYRHLHSHNLGVKDPLRVIALCDSDAFYAACEQVRLGIDTTRPLVVLQWESLIAVNYPARKFGISRMDKVKDALKRCPELVVVHVATFKEGEAEPGYWENPDTLTHKVCLK
;
A
#
# COMPACT_ATOMS: atom_id res chain seq x y z
N MET A 1 -9.15 -53.15 -5.68
CA MET A 1 -10.00 -52.02 -6.09
C MET A 1 -10.22 -51.14 -4.88
N ALA A 2 -9.46 -50.06 -4.74
CA ALA A 2 -9.63 -49.09 -3.67
C ALA A 2 -10.10 -47.78 -4.30
N SER A 3 -11.32 -47.37 -3.96
CA SER A 3 -12.03 -46.20 -4.48
C SER A 3 -11.34 -44.92 -4.03
N SER A 4 -10.73 -44.19 -4.96
CA SER A 4 -10.28 -42.81 -4.75
C SER A 4 -11.49 -41.88 -4.69
N SER A 5 -11.85 -41.41 -3.51
CA SER A 5 -12.86 -40.36 -3.33
C SER A 5 -12.29 -39.03 -3.81
N SER A 6 -12.65 -38.63 -5.03
CA SER A 6 -12.37 -37.31 -5.56
C SER A 6 -13.27 -36.27 -4.87
N SER A 7 -12.80 -35.66 -3.79
CA SER A 7 -13.45 -34.47 -3.22
C SER A 7 -13.27 -33.30 -4.19
N LYS A 8 -14.37 -32.83 -4.77
CA LYS A 8 -14.37 -31.61 -5.60
C LYS A 8 -13.95 -30.42 -4.73
N PRO A 9 -13.02 -29.56 -5.17
CA PRO A 9 -12.68 -28.36 -4.43
C PRO A 9 -13.89 -27.42 -4.45
N ASN A 10 -14.33 -27.01 -3.27
CA ASN A 10 -15.35 -25.98 -3.10
C ASN A 10 -14.80 -24.68 -3.67
N SER A 11 -15.25 -24.29 -4.86
CA SER A 11 -14.95 -22.98 -5.45
C SER A 11 -15.77 -21.91 -4.74
N ALA A 12 -15.51 -21.69 -3.45
CA ALA A 12 -16.01 -20.54 -2.74
C ALA A 12 -15.17 -19.33 -3.21
N ILE A 13 -15.79 -18.46 -3.99
CA ILE A 13 -15.18 -17.21 -4.44
C ILE A 13 -14.75 -16.42 -3.20
N TRP A 14 -13.43 -16.26 -3.03
CA TRP A 14 -12.82 -15.54 -1.92
C TRP A 14 -13.34 -14.11 -1.87
N LYS A 15 -14.14 -13.77 -0.84
CA LYS A 15 -14.54 -12.38 -0.54
C LYS A 15 -13.45 -11.77 0.33
N GLY A 16 -12.60 -10.94 -0.28
CA GLY A 16 -11.28 -10.44 0.17
C GLY A 16 -11.14 -9.71 1.51
N LYS A 17 -11.69 -10.22 2.61
CA LYS A 17 -11.50 -9.66 3.97
C LYS A 17 -11.18 -10.68 5.06
N ALA A 18 -11.23 -11.98 4.78
CA ALA A 18 -10.83 -13.01 5.74
C ALA A 18 -9.30 -13.16 5.77
N LYS A 19 -8.74 -13.50 6.94
CA LYS A 19 -7.37 -13.99 7.02
C LYS A 19 -7.30 -15.33 6.30
N ALA A 20 -6.23 -15.51 5.51
CA ALA A 20 -5.92 -16.80 4.93
C ALA A 20 -5.76 -17.86 6.03
N THR A 21 -6.29 -19.03 5.77
CA THR A 21 -6.15 -20.24 6.58
C THR A 21 -5.27 -21.24 5.84
N GLU A 22 -4.70 -22.22 6.55
CA GLU A 22 -3.87 -23.28 5.94
C GLU A 22 -4.59 -24.03 4.80
N ASN A 23 -5.92 -24.12 4.85
CA ASN A 23 -6.73 -24.78 3.82
C ASN A 23 -6.86 -23.96 2.52
N ASP A 24 -6.48 -22.68 2.54
CA ASP A 24 -6.53 -21.80 1.38
C ASP A 24 -5.29 -21.91 0.48
N TYR A 25 -4.33 -22.76 0.87
CA TYR A 25 -3.01 -22.93 0.25
C TYR A 25 -2.86 -24.32 -0.40
N ASP A 26 -3.93 -24.86 -0.97
CA ASP A 26 -3.94 -26.19 -1.61
C ASP A 26 -3.10 -26.27 -2.90
N ASP A 27 -2.64 -25.13 -3.42
CA ASP A 27 -1.84 -25.02 -4.64
C ASP A 27 -0.34 -24.75 -4.42
N LEU A 28 0.13 -24.63 -3.17
CA LEU A 28 1.53 -24.28 -2.86
C LEU A 28 2.54 -25.39 -3.15
N SER A 29 2.11 -26.65 -3.18
CA SER A 29 2.97 -27.81 -3.43
C SER A 29 2.50 -28.65 -4.61
N PRO A 30 2.50 -28.11 -5.84
CA PRO A 30 2.06 -28.85 -7.01
C PRO A 30 3.07 -29.93 -7.39
N VAL A 31 2.60 -31.05 -7.92
CA VAL A 31 3.49 -32.07 -8.48
C VAL A 31 4.11 -31.53 -9.78
N ILE A 32 5.42 -31.26 -9.73
CA ILE A 32 6.18 -30.80 -10.88
C ILE A 32 6.45 -31.99 -11.81
N THR A 33 6.23 -31.81 -13.11
CA THR A 33 6.41 -32.85 -14.13
C THR A 33 7.34 -32.36 -15.24
N TYR A 34 7.93 -33.30 -15.99
CA TYR A 34 8.72 -32.99 -17.18
C TYR A 34 7.94 -32.15 -18.21
N ARG A 35 6.62 -32.33 -18.30
CA ARG A 35 5.75 -31.52 -19.15
C ARG A 35 5.74 -30.05 -18.75
N HIS A 36 5.78 -29.73 -17.45
CA HIS A 36 5.86 -28.35 -16.97
C HIS A 36 7.20 -27.72 -17.37
N LEU A 37 8.32 -28.46 -17.28
CA LEU A 37 9.64 -27.94 -17.65
C LEU A 37 9.79 -27.67 -19.15
N HIS A 38 9.20 -28.50 -20.00
CA HIS A 38 9.27 -28.38 -21.46
C HIS A 38 8.12 -27.54 -22.05
N SER A 39 7.23 -27.04 -21.20
CA SER A 39 6.14 -26.15 -21.59
C SER A 39 6.73 -24.83 -22.11
N HIS A 40 6.43 -24.48 -23.36
CA HIS A 40 6.81 -23.19 -23.92
C HIS A 40 5.82 -22.06 -23.58
N ASN A 41 4.71 -22.37 -22.91
CA ASN A 41 3.64 -21.41 -22.66
C ASN A 41 3.21 -21.46 -21.19
N LEU A 42 3.83 -20.59 -20.38
CA LEU A 42 3.59 -20.48 -18.94
C LEU A 42 2.25 -19.76 -18.71
N GLY A 43 1.18 -20.53 -18.55
CA GLY A 43 -0.15 -19.98 -18.20
C GLY A 43 -0.26 -19.59 -16.73
N VAL A 44 -1.31 -18.85 -16.37
CA VAL A 44 -1.61 -18.45 -14.98
C VAL A 44 -1.80 -19.60 -13.98
N LYS A 45 -1.91 -20.85 -14.44
CA LYS A 45 -1.97 -22.05 -13.59
C LYS A 45 -0.68 -22.88 -13.64
N ASP A 46 0.35 -22.39 -14.33
CA ASP A 46 1.60 -23.11 -14.42
C ASP A 46 2.28 -23.13 -13.04
N PRO A 47 2.65 -24.33 -12.53
CA PRO A 47 3.25 -24.48 -11.20
C PRO A 47 4.71 -23.99 -11.12
N LEU A 48 5.36 -23.72 -12.26
CA LEU A 48 6.72 -23.19 -12.32
C LEU A 48 6.76 -21.65 -12.40
N ARG A 49 5.62 -20.96 -12.24
CA ARG A 49 5.61 -19.50 -12.21
C ARG A 49 6.34 -18.95 -11.00
N VAL A 50 7.15 -17.93 -11.25
CA VAL A 50 7.74 -17.09 -10.21
C VAL A 50 6.94 -15.79 -10.14
N ILE A 51 6.39 -15.47 -8.98
CA ILE A 51 5.58 -14.27 -8.75
C ILE A 51 6.34 -13.36 -7.79
N ALA A 52 6.51 -12.10 -8.17
CA ALA A 52 7.04 -11.06 -7.30
C ALA A 52 5.94 -10.06 -6.96
N LEU A 53 5.87 -9.64 -5.70
CA LEU A 53 5.06 -8.52 -5.24
C LEU A 53 6.01 -7.39 -4.84
N CYS A 54 5.85 -6.24 -5.48
CA CYS A 54 6.62 -5.05 -5.19
C CYS A 54 5.71 -4.02 -4.53
N ASP A 55 6.06 -3.57 -3.33
CA ASP A 55 5.37 -2.50 -2.61
C ASP A 55 6.31 -1.30 -2.45
N SER A 56 5.77 -0.08 -2.56
CA SER A 56 6.57 1.13 -2.45
C SER A 56 6.64 1.62 -1.01
N ASP A 57 7.87 1.75 -0.52
CA ASP A 57 8.20 2.21 0.82
C ASP A 57 7.63 3.61 1.12
N ALA A 58 6.69 3.67 2.07
CA ALA A 58 6.06 4.92 2.51
C ALA A 58 5.62 5.83 1.33
N PHE A 59 5.02 5.23 0.29
CA PHE A 59 4.78 5.81 -1.03
C PHE A 59 4.52 7.32 -1.08
N TYR A 60 3.43 7.83 -0.46
CA TYR A 60 3.12 9.27 -0.54
C TYR A 60 4.21 10.16 0.08
N ALA A 61 4.87 9.71 1.15
CA ALA A 61 5.97 10.47 1.74
C ALA A 61 7.20 10.49 0.82
N ALA A 62 7.47 9.39 0.10
CA ALA A 62 8.53 9.34 -0.91
C ALA A 62 8.23 10.27 -2.10
N CYS A 63 6.97 10.31 -2.58
CA CYS A 63 6.55 11.24 -3.63
C CYS A 63 6.80 12.70 -3.22
N GLU A 64 6.40 13.08 -1.99
CA GLU A 64 6.59 14.44 -1.48
C GLU A 64 8.07 14.77 -1.22
N GLN A 65 8.89 13.79 -0.80
CA GLN A 65 10.34 13.97 -0.68
C GLN A 65 10.98 14.31 -2.04
N VAL A 66 10.63 13.57 -3.09
CA VAL A 66 11.13 13.84 -4.45
C VAL A 66 10.66 15.20 -4.95
N ARG A 67 9.36 15.51 -4.81
CA ARG A 67 8.76 16.77 -5.27
C ARG A 67 9.39 17.99 -4.61
N LEU A 68 9.67 17.92 -3.30
CA LEU A 68 10.21 19.02 -2.51
C LEU A 68 11.74 19.02 -2.42
N GLY A 69 12.43 18.02 -2.98
CA GLY A 69 13.88 17.87 -2.87
C GLY A 69 14.35 17.68 -1.43
N ILE A 70 13.54 17.02 -0.60
CA ILE A 70 13.84 16.79 0.82
C ILE A 70 14.69 15.53 0.96
N ASP A 71 15.76 15.62 1.73
CA ASP A 71 16.60 14.47 2.03
C ASP A 71 15.84 13.35 2.75
N THR A 72 16.13 12.11 2.33
CA THR A 72 15.47 10.89 2.80
C THR A 72 15.66 10.64 4.30
N THR A 73 16.68 11.24 4.92
CA THR A 73 16.94 11.11 6.37
C THR A 73 16.06 12.01 7.23
N ARG A 74 15.43 13.05 6.66
CA ARG A 74 14.58 13.97 7.41
C ARG A 74 13.22 13.33 7.73
N PRO A 75 12.70 13.47 8.96
CA PRO A 75 11.37 12.99 9.30
C PRO A 75 10.31 13.78 8.53
N LEU A 76 9.48 13.07 7.77
CA LEU A 76 8.42 13.64 6.94
C LEU A 76 7.14 12.82 7.05
N VAL A 77 6.03 13.53 7.18
CA VAL A 77 4.68 12.96 7.16
C VAL A 77 3.83 13.66 6.13
N VAL A 78 2.94 12.88 5.51
CA VAL A 78 1.91 13.38 4.61
C VAL A 78 0.58 13.28 5.32
N LEU A 79 -0.17 14.38 5.30
CA LEU A 79 -1.49 14.47 5.90
C LEU A 79 -2.58 14.66 4.84
N GLN A 80 -3.75 14.17 5.21
CA GLN A 80 -5.01 14.44 4.55
C GLN A 80 -5.94 15.00 5.62
N TRP A 81 -6.20 16.30 5.56
CA TRP A 81 -6.88 17.04 6.62
C TRP A 81 -6.12 16.91 7.95
N GLU A 82 -6.75 16.42 9.01
CA GLU A 82 -6.15 16.25 10.33
C GLU A 82 -5.44 14.88 10.53
N SER A 83 -5.49 13.99 9.55
CA SER A 83 -5.00 12.61 9.68
C SER A 83 -3.72 12.38 8.88
N LEU A 84 -2.73 11.74 9.51
CA LEU A 84 -1.52 11.30 8.81
C LEU A 84 -1.82 10.07 7.94
N ILE A 85 -1.60 10.18 6.63
CA ILE A 85 -1.82 9.12 5.66
C ILE A 85 -0.54 8.38 5.26
N ALA A 86 0.62 9.03 5.35
CA ALA A 86 1.91 8.41 5.14
C ALA A 86 2.97 8.95 6.12
N VAL A 87 3.83 8.05 6.56
CA VAL A 87 4.90 8.33 7.53
C VAL A 87 6.17 7.67 7.00
N ASN A 88 7.19 8.49 6.75
CA ASN A 88 8.47 7.97 6.29
C ASN A 88 9.25 7.26 7.43
N TYR A 89 10.24 6.46 7.07
CA TYR A 89 10.98 5.65 8.04
C TYR A 89 11.68 6.47 9.14
N PRO A 90 12.33 7.62 8.87
CA PRO A 90 12.85 8.48 9.93
C PRO A 90 11.79 8.94 10.93
N ALA A 91 10.60 9.36 10.48
CA ALA A 91 9.52 9.78 11.38
C ALA A 91 8.99 8.61 12.24
N ARG A 92 8.97 7.37 11.71
CA ARG A 92 8.56 6.18 12.47
C ARG A 92 9.46 5.90 13.69
N LYS A 93 10.74 6.30 13.64
CA LYS A 93 11.68 6.14 14.79
C LYS A 93 11.23 6.92 16.02
N PHE A 94 10.46 8.00 15.84
CA PHE A 94 9.86 8.78 16.93
C PHE A 94 8.51 8.22 17.40
N GLY A 95 8.15 7.00 16.97
CA GLY A 95 6.88 6.36 17.30
C GLY A 95 5.67 6.95 16.60
N ILE A 96 5.86 7.76 15.54
CA ILE A 96 4.78 8.34 14.75
C ILE A 96 4.19 7.26 13.84
N SER A 97 2.86 7.12 13.85
CA SER A 97 2.14 6.11 13.10
C SER A 97 1.09 6.73 12.17
N ARG A 98 0.62 5.94 11.19
CA ARG A 98 -0.50 6.35 10.32
C ARG A 98 -1.75 6.53 11.19
N MET A 99 -2.59 7.51 10.86
CA MET A 99 -3.77 7.94 11.63
C MET A 99 -3.48 8.70 12.93
N ASP A 100 -2.22 8.96 13.28
CA ASP A 100 -1.90 9.90 14.35
C ASP A 100 -2.38 11.31 13.98
N LYS A 101 -2.62 12.15 14.99
CA LYS A 101 -2.88 13.58 14.79
C LYS A 101 -1.57 14.34 14.62
N VAL A 102 -1.57 15.34 13.74
CA VAL A 102 -0.38 16.17 13.47
C VAL A 102 0.19 16.83 14.73
N LYS A 103 -0.69 17.29 15.64
CA LYS A 103 -0.30 17.93 16.90
C LYS A 103 0.50 17.00 17.81
N ASP A 104 0.16 15.72 17.85
CA ASP A 104 0.85 14.75 18.71
C ASP A 104 2.12 14.22 18.05
N ALA A 105 2.18 14.21 16.71
CA ALA A 105 3.41 13.94 15.96
C ALA A 105 4.45 15.06 16.17
N LEU A 106 4.06 16.32 16.10
CA LEU A 106 4.93 17.48 16.31
C LEU A 106 5.50 17.55 17.73
N LYS A 107 4.75 17.11 18.75
CA LYS A 107 5.27 16.99 20.13
C LYS A 107 6.40 15.97 20.26
N ARG A 108 6.34 14.89 19.48
CA ARG A 108 7.34 13.81 19.49
C ARG A 108 8.57 14.15 18.65
N CYS A 109 8.39 14.94 17.58
CA CYS A 109 9.44 15.35 16.65
C CYS A 109 9.21 16.81 16.23
N PRO A 110 9.80 17.80 16.94
CA PRO A 110 9.64 19.21 16.61
C PRO A 110 10.17 19.61 15.22
N GLU A 111 11.15 18.88 14.70
CA GLU A 111 11.76 19.06 13.37
C GLU A 111 10.99 18.36 12.23
N LEU A 112 9.82 17.79 12.52
CA LEU A 112 9.01 17.03 11.59
C LEU A 112 8.54 17.90 10.42
N VAL A 113 8.82 17.45 9.20
CA VAL A 113 8.25 18.06 8.00
C VAL A 113 6.86 17.53 7.77
N VAL A 114 5.90 18.44 7.66
CA VAL A 114 4.47 18.16 7.60
C VAL A 114 3.94 18.68 6.27
N VAL A 115 3.43 17.79 5.42
CA VAL A 115 2.99 18.12 4.06
C VAL A 115 1.54 17.74 3.84
N HIS A 116 0.69 18.69 3.44
CA HIS A 116 -0.67 18.40 3.00
C HIS A 116 -0.69 17.94 1.55
N VAL A 117 -1.51 16.92 1.26
CA VAL A 117 -1.80 16.48 -0.11
C VAL A 117 -2.37 17.63 -0.95
N ALA A 118 -2.17 17.57 -2.26
CA ALA A 118 -2.78 18.54 -3.16
C ALA A 118 -4.31 18.51 -3.03
N THR A 119 -4.95 19.67 -3.19
CA THR A 119 -6.41 19.78 -3.18
C THR A 119 -6.90 20.69 -4.30
N PHE A 120 -8.08 20.38 -4.83
CA PHE A 120 -8.87 21.31 -5.63
C PHE A 120 -9.55 22.28 -4.68
N LYS A 121 -9.40 23.56 -4.93
CA LYS A 121 -10.14 24.62 -4.25
C LYS A 121 -11.38 24.97 -5.07
N GLU A 122 -12.47 25.31 -4.41
CA GLU A 122 -13.69 25.78 -5.09
C GLU A 122 -13.37 26.95 -6.03
N GLY A 123 -13.75 26.80 -7.31
CA GLY A 123 -13.48 27.77 -8.37
C GLY A 123 -12.16 27.56 -9.12
N GLU A 124 -11.25 26.70 -8.64
CA GLU A 124 -10.00 26.38 -9.33
C GLU A 124 -10.15 25.14 -10.23
N ALA A 125 -9.62 25.20 -11.45
CA ALA A 125 -9.68 24.10 -12.40
C ALA A 125 -8.59 23.03 -12.16
N GLU A 126 -7.50 23.41 -11.52
CA GLU A 126 -6.32 22.56 -11.31
C GLU A 126 -6.03 22.36 -9.81
N PRO A 127 -5.44 21.21 -9.43
CA PRO A 127 -5.09 20.95 -8.03
C PRO A 127 -3.86 21.75 -7.63
N GLY A 128 -3.90 22.33 -6.43
CA GLY A 128 -2.80 23.11 -5.85
C GLY A 128 -2.34 22.53 -4.51
N TYR A 129 -1.12 22.93 -4.11
CA TYR A 129 -0.63 22.76 -2.75
C TYR A 129 -0.89 24.07 -1.99
N TRP A 130 -1.76 24.00 -0.99
CA TRP A 130 -2.20 25.17 -0.23
C TRP A 130 -1.72 25.07 1.22
N GLU A 131 -1.41 26.20 1.87
CA GLU A 131 -0.93 26.20 3.25
C GLU A 131 -2.01 25.77 4.25
N ASN A 132 -3.25 26.26 4.08
CA ASN A 132 -4.36 26.00 5.00
C ASN A 132 -5.63 25.57 4.22
N PRO A 133 -5.66 24.35 3.66
CA PRO A 133 -6.85 23.85 2.97
C PRO A 133 -7.98 23.57 3.96
N ASP A 134 -9.20 23.98 3.62
CA ASP A 134 -10.41 23.75 4.42
C ASP A 134 -11.29 22.67 3.77
N THR A 135 -11.72 21.71 4.59
CA THR A 135 -12.66 20.64 4.23
C THR A 135 -13.97 21.10 3.60
N LEU A 136 -14.40 22.35 3.86
CA LEU A 136 -15.64 22.90 3.30
C LEU A 136 -15.46 23.42 1.87
N THR A 137 -14.26 23.89 1.52
CA THR A 137 -13.98 24.57 0.25
C THR A 137 -13.00 23.81 -0.64
N HIS A 138 -12.36 22.77 -0.12
CA HIS A 138 -11.36 21.99 -0.83
C HIS A 138 -11.73 20.51 -0.93
N LYS A 139 -11.22 19.85 -1.97
CA LYS A 139 -11.31 18.40 -2.16
C LYS A 139 -9.96 17.81 -2.50
N VAL A 140 -9.60 16.70 -1.86
CA VAL A 140 -8.30 16.04 -2.03
C VAL A 140 -8.08 15.53 -3.45
N CYS A 141 -6.87 15.73 -3.96
CA CYS A 141 -6.36 15.17 -5.20
C CYS A 141 -5.17 14.24 -4.88
N LEU A 142 -5.27 12.97 -5.29
CA LEU A 142 -4.21 11.95 -5.15
C LEU A 142 -3.67 11.48 -6.51
N LYS A 143 -3.85 12.31 -7.54
CA LYS A 143 -3.33 12.03 -8.90
C LYS A 143 -1.86 12.32 -9.00
#